data_AF-A0A4Q0ZM49-F1
#
_entry.id   AF-A0A4Q0ZM49-F1
#
_cell.length_a   1.000
_cell.length_b   1.000
_cell.length_c   1.000
_cell.angle_alpha   90.00
_cell.angle_beta   90.00
_cell.angle_gamma   90.00
#
_symmetry.space_group_name_H-M   'P 1'
#
loop_
_entity.id
_entity.type
_entity.pdbx_description
1 polymer ?
#
loop_
_entity_poly.entity_id
_entity_poly.type
_entity_poly.pdbx_seq_one_letter_code
_entity_poly.pdbx_strand_id
1 'polypeptide(L)' 'MVEVEFLGPINKDKLNLDISNLSELSEILKEDTEIISWLDKCAVAVNDTLVSTKDVELKSGDKISLLPPVCGG' A
#
# COMPACT_ATOMS: atom_id res chain seq x y z
N MET A 1 0.31 12.08 -8.50
CA MET A 1 1.30 10.98 -8.33
C MET A 1 1.60 10.72 -6.86
N VAL A 2 1.36 9.49 -6.42
CA VAL A 2 1.67 8.98 -5.08
C VAL A 2 2.79 7.94 -5.15
N GLU A 3 3.53 7.79 -4.07
CA GLU A 3 4.54 6.73 -3.92
C GLU A 3 3.98 5.58 -3.08
N VAL A 4 4.11 4.35 -3.56
CA VAL A 4 3.74 3.13 -2.83
C VAL A 4 5.00 2.37 -2.47
N GLU A 5 5.25 2.19 -1.18
CA GLU A 5 6.37 1.41 -0.66
C GLU A 5 5.89 0.10 -0.03
N PHE A 6 6.70 -0.95 -0.18
CA PHE A 6 6.43 -2.27 0.35
C PHE A 6 7.45 -2.59 1.42
N LEU A 7 7.00 -2.76 2.66
CA LEU A 7 7.90 -2.92 3.80
C LEU A 7 8.19 -4.39 4.12
N GLY A 8 9.30 -4.62 4.80
CA GLY A 8 9.66 -5.92 5.37
C GLY A 8 9.78 -7.04 4.33
N PRO A 9 9.19 -8.23 4.59
CA PRO A 9 9.37 -9.42 3.75
C PRO A 9 8.75 -9.32 2.34
N ILE A 10 8.02 -8.25 2.01
CA ILE A 10 7.46 -8.09 0.66
C ILE A 10 8.58 -7.88 -0.37
N ASN A 11 9.69 -7.21 0.02
CA ASN A 11 10.91 -7.04 -0.77
C ASN A 11 10.68 -6.68 -2.26
N LYS A 12 9.77 -5.74 -2.49
CA LYS A 12 9.42 -5.24 -3.83
C LYS A 12 9.82 -3.79 -3.97
N ASP A 13 10.27 -3.41 -5.16
CA ASP A 13 10.55 -2.02 -5.49
C ASP A 13 9.29 -1.14 -5.38
N LYS A 14 9.51 0.11 -4.99
CA LYS A 14 8.44 1.11 -4.87
C LYS A 14 7.79 1.42 -6.21
N LEU A 15 6.49 1.73 -6.18
CA LEU A 15 5.72 2.14 -7.36
C LEU A 15 5.35 3.61 -7.26
N ASN A 16 5.33 4.30 -8.39
CA ASN A 16 4.79 5.65 -8.50
C ASN A 16 3.55 5.58 -9.38
N LEU A 17 2.40 5.96 -8.82
CA LEU A 17 1.08 5.79 -9.45
C LEU A 17 0.32 7.11 -9.49
N ASP A 18 -0.52 7.29 -10.48
CA ASP A 18 -1.48 8.38 -10.53
C ASP A 18 -2.88 7.84 -10.22
N ILE A 19 -3.23 7.86 -8.95
CA ILE A 19 -4.48 7.33 -8.39
C ILE A 19 -5.05 8.32 -7.38
N SER A 20 -6.37 8.31 -7.20
CA SER A 20 -7.06 9.27 -6.32
C SER A 20 -7.47 8.70 -4.97
N ASN A 21 -7.47 7.37 -4.81
CA ASN A 21 -7.89 6.68 -3.60
C ASN A 21 -7.29 5.27 -3.50
N LEU A 22 -7.47 4.62 -2.34
CA LEU A 22 -6.94 3.28 -2.07
C LEU A 22 -7.73 2.14 -2.75
N SER A 23 -8.92 2.41 -3.29
CA SER A 23 -9.67 1.41 -4.06
C SER A 23 -9.01 1.18 -5.42
N GLU A 24 -8.58 2.24 -6.10
CA GLU A 24 -7.78 2.15 -7.33
C GLU A 24 -6.46 1.42 -7.09
N LEU A 25 -5.76 1.74 -5.98
CA LEU A 25 -4.56 0.99 -5.60
C LEU A 25 -4.85 -0.50 -5.42
N SER A 26 -5.96 -0.83 -4.75
CA SER A 26 -6.35 -2.22 -4.50
C SER A 26 -6.62 -2.99 -5.80
N GLU A 27 -7.12 -2.35 -6.85
CA GLU A 27 -7.33 -3.00 -8.16
C GLU A 27 -5.99 -3.26 -8.86
N ILE A 28 -5.10 -2.26 -8.89
CA ILE A 28 -3.76 -2.40 -9.48
C ILE A 28 -2.97 -3.52 -8.79
N LEU A 29 -2.95 -3.55 -7.46
CA LEU A 29 -2.17 -4.54 -6.71
C LEU A 29 -2.75 -5.96 -6.75
N LYS A 30 -4.03 -6.14 -7.12
CA LYS A 30 -4.62 -7.47 -7.30
C LYS A 30 -4.14 -8.16 -8.57
N GLU A 31 -3.73 -7.39 -9.57
CA GLU A 31 -3.14 -7.91 -10.81
C GLU A 31 -1.65 -8.29 -10.62
N ASP A 32 -1.04 -7.88 -9.50
CA ASP A 32 0.36 -8.21 -9.17
C ASP A 32 0.43 -9.52 -8.38
N THR A 33 0.91 -10.57 -9.04
CA THR A 33 1.01 -11.93 -8.48
C THR A 33 1.95 -12.04 -7.30
N GLU A 34 2.92 -11.12 -7.14
CA GLU A 34 3.82 -11.09 -5.99
C GLU A 34 3.13 -10.47 -4.77
N ILE A 35 2.26 -9.49 -5.00
CA ILE A 35 1.61 -8.69 -3.93
C ILE A 35 0.27 -9.26 -3.50
N ILE A 36 -0.48 -9.93 -4.38
CA ILE A 36 -1.84 -10.42 -4.08
C ILE A 36 -1.93 -11.25 -2.80
N SER A 37 -0.90 -12.05 -2.51
CA SER A 37 -0.82 -12.93 -1.32
C SER A 37 -0.51 -12.19 -0.01
N TRP A 38 -0.17 -10.90 -0.09
CA TRP A 38 0.12 -10.01 1.04
C TRP A 38 -1.05 -9.08 1.36
N LEU A 39 -1.93 -8.78 0.39
CA LEU A 39 -2.98 -7.76 0.52
C LEU A 39 -3.94 -8.01 1.69
N ASP A 40 -4.22 -9.27 2.00
CA ASP A 40 -5.10 -9.69 3.11
C ASP A 40 -4.42 -9.64 4.48
N LYS A 41 -3.09 -9.59 4.51
CA LYS A 41 -2.27 -9.60 5.72
C LYS A 41 -1.71 -8.22 6.06
N CYS A 42 -1.62 -7.33 5.08
CA CYS A 42 -0.99 -6.04 5.26
C CYS A 42 -1.91 -5.05 5.94
N ALA A 43 -1.37 -4.30 6.89
CA ALA A 43 -1.90 -2.98 7.22
C ALA A 43 -1.47 -1.97 6.14
N VAL A 44 -2.21 -0.88 6.02
CA VAL A 44 -1.91 0.22 5.10
C VAL A 44 -1.75 1.50 5.90
N ALA A 45 -0.69 2.25 5.61
CA ALA A 45 -0.50 3.60 6.13
C ALA A 45 -0.49 4.60 4.97
N VAL A 46 -1.08 5.78 5.19
CA VAL A 46 -0.95 6.95 4.32
C VAL A 46 -0.24 8.02 5.13
N ASN A 47 0.92 8.50 4.63
CA ASN A 47 1.77 9.47 5.32
C ASN A 47 2.05 9.07 6.78
N ASP A 48 2.53 7.84 6.95
CA ASP A 48 2.89 7.22 8.25
C ASP A 48 1.70 7.07 9.25
N THR A 49 0.47 7.31 8.80
CA THR A 49 -0.76 7.12 9.58
C THR A 49 -1.52 5.90 9.12
N LEU A 50 -1.78 4.94 10.01
CA LEU A 50 -2.58 3.75 9.70
C LEU A 50 -4.01 4.15 9.31
N VAL A 51 -4.49 3.54 8.23
CA VAL A 51 -5.86 3.71 7.73
C VAL A 51 -6.59 2.38 7.71
N SER A 52 -7.87 2.40 8.08
CA SER A 52 -8.73 1.20 8.12
C SER A 52 -9.84 1.24 7.07
N THR A 53 -9.85 2.24 6.20
CA THR A 53 -10.81 2.41 5.11
C THR A 53 -10.06 2.68 3.81
N LYS A 54 -10.71 2.34 2.68
CA LYS A 54 -10.20 2.67 1.34
C LYS A 54 -10.67 4.04 0.85
N ASP A 55 -11.63 4.63 1.54
CA ASP A 55 -12.18 5.95 1.28
C ASP A 55 -11.27 7.03 1.87
N VAL A 56 -10.06 7.10 1.31
CA VAL A 56 -9.03 8.08 1.64
C VAL A 56 -8.70 8.82 0.36
N GLU A 57 -8.91 10.13 0.34
CA GLU A 57 -8.49 10.98 -0.77
C GLU A 57 -6.95 11.06 -0.79
N LEU A 58 -6.36 10.68 -1.92
CA LEU A 58 -4.93 10.72 -2.15
C LEU A 58 -4.54 11.95 -2.97
N LYS A 59 -3.44 12.59 -2.57
CA LYS A 59 -2.91 13.79 -3.19
C LYS A 59 -1.51 13.55 -3.72
N SER A 60 -1.10 14.37 -4.68
CA SER A 60 0.26 14.27 -5.22
C SER A 60 1.30 14.49 -4.12
N GLY A 61 2.25 13.56 -4.02
CA GLY A 61 3.26 13.55 -2.96
C GLY A 61 2.90 12.69 -1.75
N ASP A 62 1.69 12.15 -1.66
CA ASP A 62 1.35 11.20 -0.60
C ASP A 62 2.17 9.91 -0.73
N LYS A 63 2.56 9.37 0.42
CA LYS A 63 3.26 8.10 0.56
C LYS A 63 2.33 7.06 1.17
N ILE A 64 2.22 5.91 0.50
CA ILE A 64 1.42 4.76 0.93
C ILE A 64 2.37 3.63 1.28
N SER A 65 2.30 3.11 2.50
CA SER A 65 3.13 1.99 2.94
C SER A 65 2.27 0.74 3.12
N LEU A 66 2.66 -0.37 2.48
CA LEU A 66 2.11 -1.70 2.77
C LEU A 66 2.97 -2.37 3.85
N LEU A 67 2.35 -2.62 5.00
CA LEU A 67 3.02 -3.16 6.18
C LEU A 67 2.56 -4.62 6.41
N PRO A 68 3.37 -5.62 6.06
CA PRO A 68 3.05 -7.01 6.39
C PRO A 68 3.09 -7.22 7.90
N PRO A 69 2.44 -8.29 8.43
CA PRO A 69 2.49 -8.60 9.85
C PRO A 69 3.94 -8.73 10.31
N VAL A 70 4.28 -8.04 11.39
CA VAL A 70 5.58 -8.18 12.04
C VAL A 70 5.40 -9.09 13.26
N CYS A 71 6.28 -10.09 13.40
CA CYS A 71 6.45 -10.75 14.69
C CYS A 71 7.19 -9.77 15.61
N GLY A 72 6.44 -8.93 16.31
CA GLY A 72 6.99 -8.15 17.41
C GLY A 72 7.59 -9.11 18.43
N GLY A 73 8.90 -8.97 18.67
CA GLY A 73 9.64 -9.77 19.65
C GLY A 73 9.17 -9.53 21.08
#